data_AF-A0A935ZHF6-F1
#
_entry.id   AF-A0A935ZHF6-F1
#
_cell.length_a   1.000
_cell.length_b   1.000
_cell.length_c   1.000
_cell.angle_alpha   90.00
_cell.angle_beta   90.00
_cell.angle_gamma   90.00
#
_symmetry.space_group_name_H-M   'P 1'
#
loop_
_entity.id
_entity.type
_entity.pdbx_description
1 polymer ?
#
loop_
_entity_poly.entity_id
_entity_poly.type
_entity_poly.pdbx_seq_one_letter_code
_entity_poly.pdbx_strand_id
1 'polypeptide(L)'
;MRIAGFIIAILGALAAGLLGAAWLTDAAEQSARITQAKALGVDTGALDSIVTAAYVLVLSLGLGIAGGVFTLRGKGRIAALVLIAAGVAPALFAAKALVFTWLLVLAGLLSLGVKPREVRHAV
;
A
#
# COMPACT_ATOMS: atom_id res chain seq x y z
N MET A 1 -21.67 -0.87 -4.31
CA MET A 1 -20.43 -1.31 -3.63
C MET A 1 -19.16 -1.09 -4.44
N ARG A 2 -19.16 -1.28 -5.78
CA ARG A 2 -17.95 -1.10 -6.61
C ARG A 2 -17.29 0.27 -6.51
N ILE A 3 -18.08 1.34 -6.59
CA ILE A 3 -17.59 2.72 -6.52
C ILE A 3 -17.01 3.03 -5.14
N ALA A 4 -17.69 2.61 -4.06
CA ALA A 4 -17.19 2.78 -2.69
C ALA A 4 -15.85 2.05 -2.48
N GLY A 5 -15.74 0.79 -2.89
CA GLY A 5 -14.47 0.04 -2.82
C GLY A 5 -13.35 0.68 -3.64
N PHE A 6 -13.67 1.22 -4.82
CA PHE A 6 -12.71 1.96 -5.64
C PHE A 6 -12.23 3.25 -4.97
N ILE A 7 -13.15 4.07 -4.44
CA ILE A 7 -12.80 5.33 -3.78
C ILE A 7 -11.90 5.04 -2.56
N ILE A 8 -12.26 4.06 -1.74
CA ILE A 8 -11.46 3.70 -0.55
C ILE A 8 -10.11 3.13 -0.97
N ALA A 9 -10.04 2.33 -2.03
CA ALA A 9 -8.77 1.82 -2.57
C ALA A 9 -7.85 2.98 -3.02
N ILE A 10 -8.39 3.97 -3.74
CA ILE A 10 -7.63 5.15 -4.19
C ILE A 10 -7.15 5.98 -3.00
N LEU A 11 -8.03 6.26 -2.03
CA LEU A 11 -7.67 7.02 -0.84
C LEU A 11 -6.60 6.31 0.00
N GLY A 12 -6.74 4.99 0.20
CA GLY A 12 -5.74 4.17 0.89
C GLY A 12 -4.40 4.13 0.15
N ALA A 13 -4.45 3.95 -1.19
CA ALA A 13 -3.26 3.97 -2.04
C ALA A 13 -2.52 5.30 -1.95
N LEU A 14 -3.24 6.42 -2.07
CA LEU A 14 -2.67 7.77 -1.97
C LEU A 14 -2.08 8.02 -0.60
N ALA A 15 -2.79 7.68 0.48
CA ALA A 15 -2.29 7.82 1.84
C ALA A 15 -1.01 7.01 2.06
N ALA A 16 -0.96 5.75 1.60
CA ALA A 16 0.22 4.91 1.69
C ALA A 16 1.38 5.45 0.85
N GLY A 17 1.12 5.89 -0.39
CA GLY A 17 2.14 6.45 -1.27
C GLY A 17 2.72 7.77 -0.78
N LEU A 18 1.89 8.69 -0.27
CA LEU A 18 2.34 9.94 0.33
C LEU A 18 3.20 9.69 1.57
N LEU A 19 2.82 8.73 2.42
CA LEU A 19 3.61 8.34 3.57
C LEU A 19 4.95 7.72 3.16
N GLY A 20 4.94 6.81 2.18
CA GLY A 20 6.16 6.20 1.65
C GLY A 20 7.11 7.24 1.05
N ALA A 21 6.59 8.22 0.30
CA ALA A 21 7.37 9.33 -0.21
C ALA A 21 7.94 10.21 0.93
N ALA A 22 7.14 10.52 1.95
CA ALA A 22 7.61 11.28 3.11
C ALA A 22 8.74 10.56 3.86
N TRP A 23 8.62 9.24 4.05
CA TRP A 23 9.67 8.43 4.70
C TRP A 23 10.94 8.33 3.86
N LEU A 24 10.83 8.26 2.52
CA LEU A 24 12.00 8.28 1.64
C LEU A 24 12.73 9.63 1.71
N THR A 25 12.00 10.74 1.73
CA THR A 25 12.60 12.08 1.86
C THR A 25 13.29 12.24 3.21
N ASP A 26 12.65 11.84 4.30
CA ASP A 26 13.23 11.92 5.66
C ASP A 26 14.47 11.01 5.78
N ALA A 27 14.41 9.80 5.22
CA ALA A 27 15.57 8.91 5.17
C ALA A 27 16.73 9.50 4.33
N ALA A 28 16.44 10.18 3.23
CA ALA A 28 17.47 10.83 2.41
C ALA A 28 18.16 11.98 3.17
N GLU A 29 17.39 12.80 3.88
CA GLU A 29 17.92 13.90 4.71
C GLU A 29 18.79 13.37 5.86
N GLN A 30 18.38 12.26 6.48
CA GLN A 30 19.13 11.63 7.56
C GLN A 30 20.32 10.80 7.06
N SER A 31 20.35 10.36 5.80
CA SER A 31 21.42 9.53 5.24
C SER A 31 22.82 10.14 5.39
N ALA A 32 22.92 11.48 5.30
CA ALA A 32 24.17 12.20 5.49
C ALA A 32 24.69 12.09 6.95
N ARG A 33 23.78 12.17 7.93
CA ARG A 33 24.11 12.00 9.35
C ARG A 33 24.44 10.55 9.68
N ILE A 34 23.78 9.63 9.00
CA ILE A 34 23.91 8.18 9.24
C ILE A 34 25.19 7.63 8.63
N THR A 35 25.66 8.18 7.51
CA THR A 35 26.96 7.85 6.93
C THR A 35 28.09 8.22 7.90
N GLN A 36 27.97 9.35 8.60
CA GLN A 36 28.90 9.74 9.66
C GLN A 36 28.82 8.80 10.87
N ALA A 37 27.60 8.40 11.28
CA ALA A 37 27.42 7.43 12.38
C ALA A 37 27.95 6.03 12.03
N LYS A 38 27.81 5.57 10.78
CA LYS A 38 28.41 4.32 10.28
C LYS A 38 29.93 4.34 10.37
N ALA A 39 30.55 5.48 10.05
CA ALA A 39 32.00 5.64 10.18
C ALA A 39 32.48 5.53 11.64
N LEU A 40 31.58 5.76 12.61
CA LEU A 40 31.82 5.60 14.04
C LEU A 40 31.43 4.20 14.57
N GLY A 41 31.04 3.26 13.70
CA GLY A 41 30.70 1.89 14.06
C GLY A 41 29.30 1.72 14.68
N VAL A 42 28.40 2.69 14.53
CA VAL A 42 27.02 2.60 15.03
C VAL A 42 26.19 1.69 14.12
N ASP A 43 25.40 0.79 14.73
CA ASP A 43 24.49 -0.10 14.00
C ASP A 43 23.30 0.67 13.41
N THR A 44 23.11 0.55 12.09
CA THR A 44 22.06 1.25 11.34
C THR A 44 20.97 0.32 10.83
N GLY A 45 20.89 -0.92 11.30
CA GLY A 45 19.90 -1.90 10.82
C GLY A 45 18.44 -1.43 10.94
N ALA A 46 18.13 -0.60 11.94
CA ALA A 46 16.80 -0.02 12.11
C ALA A 46 16.42 1.00 11.01
N LEU A 47 17.40 1.56 10.30
CA LEU A 47 17.13 2.51 9.24
C LEU A 47 16.87 1.83 7.90
N ASP A 48 17.61 0.76 7.59
CA ASP A 48 17.40 -0.04 6.38
C ASP A 48 15.99 -0.64 6.36
N SER A 49 15.43 -1.03 7.51
CA SER A 49 14.05 -1.50 7.61
C SER A 49 13.02 -0.41 7.32
N ILE A 50 13.26 0.85 7.75
CA ILE A 50 12.39 1.99 7.45
C ILE A 50 12.43 2.33 5.96
N VAL A 51 13.63 2.35 5.36
CA VAL A 51 13.79 2.60 3.92
C VAL A 51 13.09 1.51 3.10
N THR A 52 13.25 0.25 3.48
CA THR A 52 12.58 -0.89 2.84
C THR A 52 11.07 -0.74 2.95
N ALA A 53 10.54 -0.43 4.13
CA ALA A 53 9.12 -0.19 4.33
C ALA A 53 8.59 0.97 3.48
N ALA A 54 9.37 2.04 3.32
CA ALA A 54 9.01 3.20 2.51
C ALA A 54 8.89 2.84 1.01
N TYR A 55 9.81 2.05 0.47
CA TYR A 55 9.69 1.52 -0.90
C TYR A 55 8.46 0.62 -1.07
N VAL A 56 8.19 -0.24 -0.09
CA VAL A 56 7.00 -1.12 -0.12
C VAL A 56 5.71 -0.29 -0.04
N LEU A 57 5.67 0.80 0.73
CA LEU A 57 4.55 1.75 0.77
C LEU A 57 4.33 2.43 -0.59
N VAL A 58 5.39 2.86 -1.26
CA VAL A 58 5.30 3.43 -2.62
C VAL A 58 4.82 2.38 -3.63
N LEU A 59 5.29 1.14 -3.56
CA LEU A 59 4.76 0.04 -4.38
C LEU A 59 3.28 -0.23 -4.10
N SER A 60 2.85 -0.05 -2.87
CA SER A 60 1.46 -0.23 -2.43
C SER A 60 0.51 0.80 -3.06
N LEU A 61 1.00 1.99 -3.44
CA LEU A 61 0.23 2.95 -4.26
C LEU A 61 -0.17 2.30 -5.60
N GLY A 62 0.78 1.72 -6.31
CA GLY A 62 0.55 1.07 -7.60
C GLY A 62 -0.41 -0.13 -7.48
N LEU A 63 -0.19 -0.97 -6.47
CA LEU A 63 -1.07 -2.11 -6.18
C LEU A 63 -2.48 -1.66 -5.76
N GLY A 64 -2.59 -0.58 -5.00
CA GLY A 64 -3.86 0.00 -4.58
C GLY A 64 -4.68 0.51 -5.77
N ILE A 65 -4.05 1.21 -6.71
CA ILE A 65 -4.68 1.64 -7.96
C ILE A 65 -5.11 0.43 -8.79
N ALA A 66 -4.22 -0.55 -8.99
CA ALA A 66 -4.52 -1.77 -9.74
C ALA A 66 -5.69 -2.56 -9.12
N GLY A 67 -5.69 -2.73 -7.80
CA GLY A 67 -6.76 -3.36 -7.03
C GLY A 67 -8.09 -2.60 -7.13
N GLY A 68 -8.04 -1.26 -7.08
CA GLY A 68 -9.20 -0.41 -7.36
C GLY A 68 -9.77 -0.66 -8.76
N VAL A 69 -8.93 -0.70 -9.79
CA VAL A 69 -9.36 -0.98 -11.17
C VAL A 69 -9.97 -2.38 -11.29
N PHE A 70 -9.41 -3.40 -10.62
CA PHE A 70 -10.02 -4.74 -10.57
C PHE A 70 -11.38 -4.76 -9.88
N THR A 71 -11.57 -3.92 -8.86
CA THR A 71 -12.85 -3.74 -8.17
C THR A 71 -13.91 -3.18 -9.13
N LEU A 72 -13.55 -2.20 -9.97
CA LEU A 72 -14.44 -1.65 -11.00
C LEU A 72 -14.80 -2.67 -12.09
N ARG A 73 -13.84 -3.51 -12.49
CA ARG A 73 -14.05 -4.60 -13.46
C ARG A 73 -14.91 -5.75 -12.92
N GLY A 74 -15.35 -5.70 -11.66
CA GLY A 74 -16.17 -6.75 -11.05
C GLY A 74 -15.37 -8.00 -10.68
N LYS A 75 -14.03 -7.93 -10.65
CA LYS A 75 -13.13 -9.03 -10.25
C LYS A 75 -12.85 -8.97 -8.75
N GLY A 76 -13.90 -8.98 -7.93
CA GLY A 76 -13.84 -8.70 -6.48
C GLY A 76 -12.83 -9.57 -5.70
N ARG A 77 -12.68 -10.85 -6.04
CA ARG A 77 -11.72 -11.77 -5.40
C ARG A 77 -10.26 -11.41 -5.67
N ILE A 78 -9.93 -11.09 -6.93
CA ILE A 78 -8.57 -10.69 -7.32
C ILE A 78 -8.25 -9.33 -6.72
N ALA A 79 -9.21 -8.40 -6.77
CA ALA A 79 -9.07 -7.10 -6.12
C ALA A 79 -8.80 -7.24 -4.62
N ALA A 80 -9.52 -8.13 -3.93
CA ALA A 80 -9.36 -8.34 -2.50
C ALA A 80 -7.94 -8.84 -2.18
N LEU A 81 -7.46 -9.86 -2.91
CA LEU A 81 -6.11 -10.38 -2.73
C LEU A 81 -5.05 -9.30 -2.95
N VAL A 82 -5.16 -8.53 -4.04
CA VAL A 82 -4.20 -7.46 -4.36
C VAL A 82 -4.21 -6.37 -3.29
N LEU A 83 -5.39 -5.90 -2.86
CA LEU A 83 -5.53 -4.82 -1.89
C LEU A 83 -5.10 -5.25 -0.48
N ILE A 84 -5.43 -6.47 -0.06
CA ILE A 84 -5.00 -7.00 1.24
C ILE A 84 -3.50 -7.23 1.24
N ALA A 85 -2.93 -7.82 0.19
CA ALA A 85 -1.48 -8.02 0.09
C ALA A 85 -0.73 -6.68 0.10
N ALA A 86 -1.22 -5.68 -0.63
CA ALA A 86 -0.68 -4.32 -0.60
C ALA A 86 -0.79 -3.66 0.77
N GLY A 87 -1.86 -3.96 1.52
CA GLY A 87 -2.04 -3.42 2.86
C GLY A 87 -1.14 -4.08 3.92
N VAL A 88 -0.94 -5.39 3.81
CA VAL A 88 -0.21 -6.22 4.79
C VAL A 88 1.30 -6.21 4.53
N ALA A 89 1.76 -6.13 3.28
CA ALA A 89 3.19 -6.19 2.98
C ALA A 89 4.04 -5.12 3.71
N PRO A 90 3.64 -3.83 3.77
CA PRO A 90 4.37 -2.81 4.53
C PRO A 90 4.43 -3.09 6.04
N ALA A 91 3.41 -3.75 6.58
CA ALA A 91 3.27 -4.06 8.00
C ALA A 91 4.37 -5.00 8.51
N LEU A 92 4.85 -5.88 7.64
CA LEU A 92 5.89 -6.86 7.96
C LEU A 92 7.25 -6.21 8.22
N PHE A 93 7.46 -5.00 7.69
CA PHE A 93 8.71 -4.25 7.84
C PHE A 93 8.60 -3.16 8.90
N ALA A 94 7.47 -2.46 8.94
CA ALA A 94 7.24 -1.39 9.92
C ALA A 94 5.80 -1.45 10.43
N ALA A 95 5.62 -1.79 11.71
CA ALA A 95 4.30 -1.83 12.34
C ALA A 95 3.54 -0.49 12.25
N LYS A 96 4.28 0.64 12.22
CA LYS A 96 3.70 1.98 12.03
C LYS A 96 3.03 2.17 10.66
N ALA A 97 3.43 1.42 9.64
CA ALA A 97 2.82 1.50 8.31
C ALA A 97 1.34 1.04 8.32
N LEU A 98 0.96 0.18 9.28
CA LEU A 98 -0.40 -0.35 9.40
C LEU A 98 -1.48 0.73 9.53
N VAL A 99 -1.14 1.86 10.18
CA VAL A 99 -2.04 2.98 10.46
C VAL A 99 -2.53 3.64 9.17
N PHE A 100 -1.79 3.54 8.08
CA PHE A 100 -2.17 4.09 6.78
C PHE A 100 -2.63 3.01 5.81
N THR A 101 -2.11 1.80 5.93
CA THR A 101 -2.45 0.69 5.04
C THR A 101 -3.75 -0.03 5.41
N TRP A 102 -4.31 0.18 6.61
CA TRP A 102 -5.60 -0.40 6.99
C TRP A 102 -6.74 0.00 6.04
N LEU A 103 -6.67 1.18 5.41
CA LEU A 103 -7.62 1.61 4.38
C LEU A 103 -7.59 0.69 3.16
N LEU A 104 -6.41 0.21 2.74
CA LEU A 104 -6.30 -0.78 1.67
C LEU A 104 -6.90 -2.12 2.08
N VAL A 105 -6.69 -2.54 3.33
CA VAL A 105 -7.30 -3.79 3.86
C VAL A 105 -8.82 -3.69 3.87
N LEU A 106 -9.38 -2.56 4.32
CA LEU A 106 -10.82 -2.30 4.25
C LEU A 106 -11.34 -2.27 2.81
N ALA A 107 -10.62 -1.65 1.89
CA ALA A 107 -10.98 -1.65 0.48
C ALA A 107 -11.04 -3.07 -0.09
N GLY A 108 -10.09 -3.93 0.29
CA GLY A 108 -10.07 -5.34 -0.10
C GLY A 108 -11.22 -6.15 0.49
N LEU A 109 -11.57 -5.92 1.76
CA LEU A 109 -12.75 -6.52 2.39
C LEU A 109 -14.04 -6.10 1.67
N LEU A 110 -14.18 -4.82 1.34
CA LEU A 110 -15.33 -4.30 0.61
C LEU A 110 -15.39 -4.82 -0.83
N SER A 111 -14.25 -5.12 -1.46
CA SER A 111 -14.23 -5.66 -2.82
C SER A 111 -14.73 -7.11 -2.88
N LEU A 112 -14.70 -7.88 -1.78
CA LEU A 112 -15.29 -9.22 -1.72
C LEU A 112 -16.81 -9.20 -1.89
N GLY A 113 -17.48 -8.11 -1.47
CA GLY A 113 -18.93 -7.93 -1.64
C GLY A 113 -19.35 -7.54 -3.06
N VAL A 114 -18.42 -7.41 -4.00
CA VAL A 114 -18.73 -7.03 -5.38
C VAL A 114 -19.23 -8.24 -6.17
N LYS A 115 -20.52 -8.24 -6.51
CA LYS A 115 -21.11 -9.22 -7.44
C LYS A 115 -20.45 -9.14 -8.83
N PRO A 116 -20.18 -10.27 -9.51
CA PRO A 116 -19.72 -10.30 -10.90
C PRO A 116 -20.70 -9.57 -11.83
N ARG A 117 -20.21 -8.95 -12.91
CA ARG A 117 -21.09 -8.32 -13.90
C ARG A 117 -21.69 -9.45 -14.74
N GLU A 118 -22.99 -9.68 -14.66
CA GLU A 118 -23.68 -10.57 -15.59
C GLU A 118 -23.45 -10.05 -17.00
N VAL A 119 -22.82 -10.89 -17.84
CA VAL A 119 -22.68 -10.62 -19.26
C VAL A 119 -24.07 -10.80 -19.84
N ARG A 120 -24.79 -9.68 -20.05
CA ARG A 120 -26.03 -9.71 -20.83
C ARG A 120 -25.63 -10.13 -22.23
N HIS A 121 -25.81 -11.40 -22.55
CA HIS A 121 -25.90 -11.83 -23.94
C HIS A 121 -27.12 -11.08 -24.50
N ALA A 122 -26.84 -10.04 -25.29
CA ALA A 122 -27.86 -9.46 -26.15
C ALA A 122 -28.20 -10.54 -27.19
N VAL A 123 -29.36 -11.15 -27.01
CA VAL A 123 -30.02 -12.01 -28.00
C VAL A 123 -30.96 -11.12 -28.79
#